data_AF-A0A351X3C4-F1
#
_entry.id   AF-A0A351X3C4-F1
#
_cell.length_a   1.000
_cell.length_b   1.000
_cell.length_c   1.000
_cell.angle_alpha   90.00
_cell.angle_beta   90.00
_cell.angle_gamma   90.00
#
_symmetry.space_group_name_H-M   'P 1'
#
loop_
_entity.id
_entity.type
_entity.pdbx_description
1 polymer ?
#
loop_
_entity_poly.entity_id
_entity_poly.type
_entity_poly.pdbx_seq_one_letter_code
_entity_poly.pdbx_strand_id
1 'polypeptide(L)'
;MACKINTALMAVLLPAAWFILIMRHPRDQRIELWQITFRDLVVGGAATFLIFRVLQPYAFSGPGFFGIVPNEKWIANLKELSNQMTGNVDFPPALQWARRPVTFSFTNMVLWGMGLPMGILAWAGFIWMGVRQLNGTWKRSLLVWGWTAIYFIWQSQQGNPTMRYELPIYPTLALTAGWALWNLWEIGRKKMDAGKLQAGRWLKIAAVTTGFLTLAATFAWAFAFTR
;
A
#
# COMPACT_ATOMS: atom_id res chain seq x y z
N MET A 1 5.45 8.39 -20.01
CA MET A 1 4.05 8.09 -19.64
C MET A 1 4.01 6.96 -18.61
N ALA A 2 4.27 7.26 -17.33
CA ALA A 2 4.57 6.24 -16.32
C ALA A 2 3.61 6.21 -15.11
N CYS A 3 2.69 7.17 -15.00
CA CYS A 3 1.62 7.13 -14.00
C CYS A 3 0.36 6.58 -14.66
N LYS A 4 0.09 5.28 -14.47
CA LYS A 4 -1.27 4.77 -14.64
C LYS A 4 -2.19 5.53 -13.70
N ILE A 5 -3.43 5.77 -14.12
CA ILE A 5 -4.47 6.35 -13.26
C ILE A 5 -4.88 5.27 -12.24
N ASN A 6 -4.03 5.02 -11.26
CA ASN A 6 -4.32 4.18 -10.10
C ASN A 6 -4.80 5.04 -8.91
N THR A 7 -4.98 6.34 -9.15
CA THR A 7 -5.43 7.32 -8.16
C THR A 7 -6.90 7.14 -7.78
N ALA A 8 -7.68 6.34 -8.51
CA ALA A 8 -9.08 6.07 -8.19
C ALA A 8 -9.23 5.38 -6.82
N LEU A 9 -8.35 4.41 -6.51
CA LEU A 9 -8.32 3.78 -5.19
C LEU A 9 -7.91 4.78 -4.10
N MET A 10 -6.90 5.62 -4.36
CA MET A 10 -6.52 6.69 -3.43
C MET A 10 -7.66 7.68 -3.17
N ALA A 11 -8.42 8.05 -4.20
CA ALA A 11 -9.54 8.98 -4.09
C ALA A 11 -10.68 8.46 -3.22
N VAL A 12 -10.88 7.14 -3.12
CA VAL A 12 -11.87 6.51 -2.23
C VAL A 12 -11.28 6.24 -0.85
N LEU A 13 -10.04 5.75 -0.79
CA LEU A 13 -9.41 5.30 0.45
C LEU A 13 -8.99 6.46 1.35
N LEU A 14 -8.63 7.62 0.80
CA LEU A 14 -8.32 8.82 1.59
C LEU A 14 -9.55 9.28 2.41
N PRO A 15 -10.71 9.58 1.80
CA PRO A 15 -11.92 9.92 2.56
C PRO A 15 -12.33 8.85 3.57
N ALA A 16 -12.22 7.56 3.22
CA ALA A 16 -12.52 6.47 4.14
C ALA A 16 -11.55 6.45 5.34
N ALA A 17 -10.26 6.68 5.12
CA ALA A 17 -9.27 6.77 6.18
C ALA A 17 -9.54 7.94 7.13
N TRP A 18 -9.87 9.10 6.57
CA TRP A 18 -10.26 10.29 7.33
C TRP A 18 -11.54 10.08 8.13
N PHE A 19 -12.54 9.44 7.54
CA PHE A 19 -13.78 9.09 8.23
C PHE A 19 -13.50 8.20 9.45
N ILE A 20 -12.68 7.17 9.29
CA ILE A 20 -12.27 6.29 10.39
C ILE A 20 -11.49 7.08 11.45
N LEU A 21 -10.63 8.02 11.05
CA LEU A 21 -9.86 8.87 11.97
C LEU A 21 -10.80 9.75 12.80
N ILE A 22 -11.73 10.46 12.17
CA ILE A 22 -12.70 11.32 12.86
C ILE A 22 -13.56 10.51 13.84
N MET A 23 -13.99 9.30 13.44
CA MET A 23 -14.81 8.43 14.28
C MET A 23 -14.08 7.88 15.50
N ARG A 24 -12.73 7.95 15.54
CA ARG A 24 -11.93 7.58 16.72
C ARG A 24 -11.91 8.66 17.80
N HIS A 25 -12.23 9.92 17.48
CA HIS A 25 -12.18 11.03 18.44
C HIS A 25 -13.51 11.24 19.20
N PRO A 26 -13.47 11.80 20.43
CA PRO A 26 -14.66 12.22 21.19
C PRO A 26 -15.51 13.23 20.40
N ARG A 27 -16.84 13.22 20.61
CA ARG A 27 -17.80 14.01 19.81
C ARG A 27 -17.44 15.50 19.74
N ASP A 28 -16.91 16.01 20.84
CA ASP A 28 -16.59 17.42 21.06
C ASP A 28 -15.46 17.90 20.14
N GLN A 29 -14.50 17.02 19.82
CA GLN A 29 -13.39 17.32 18.90
C GLN A 29 -13.74 17.06 17.43
N ARG A 30 -14.82 16.31 17.15
CA ARG A 30 -15.16 15.89 15.77
C ARG A 30 -15.50 17.06 14.87
N ILE A 31 -16.15 18.09 15.40
CA ILE A 31 -16.59 19.25 14.59
C ILE A 31 -15.37 20.02 14.07
N GLU A 32 -14.41 20.30 14.93
CA GLU A 32 -13.15 20.96 14.56
C GLU A 32 -12.33 20.11 13.58
N LEU A 33 -12.17 18.82 13.87
CA LEU A 33 -11.51 17.86 12.98
C LEU A 33 -12.19 17.78 11.61
N TRP A 34 -13.52 17.83 11.54
CA TRP A 34 -14.27 17.85 10.29
C TRP A 34 -13.97 19.09 9.47
N GLN A 35 -13.94 20.27 10.10
CA GLN A 35 -13.63 21.53 9.41
C GLN A 35 -12.21 21.54 8.86
N ILE A 36 -11.23 21.10 9.65
CA ILE A 36 -9.83 20.98 9.22
C ILE A 36 -9.73 19.99 8.06
N THR A 37 -10.35 18.81 8.19
CA THR A 37 -10.31 17.77 7.16
C THR A 37 -10.95 18.24 5.85
N PHE A 38 -12.11 18.89 5.94
CA PHE A 38 -12.80 19.42 4.77
C PHE A 38 -11.97 20.49 4.08
N ARG A 39 -11.40 21.44 4.85
CA ARG A 39 -10.48 22.45 4.32
C ARG A 39 -9.31 21.79 3.61
N ASP A 40 -8.65 20.82 4.24
CA ASP A 40 -7.46 20.18 3.68
C ASP A 40 -7.79 19.36 2.42
N LEU A 41 -8.98 18.74 2.35
CA LEU A 41 -9.48 18.07 1.14
C LEU A 41 -9.75 19.06 0.01
N VAL A 42 -10.36 20.21 0.31
CA VAL A 42 -10.62 21.26 -0.69
C VAL A 42 -9.31 21.86 -1.19
N VAL A 43 -8.39 22.22 -0.28
CA VAL A 43 -7.07 22.75 -0.63
C VAL A 43 -6.26 21.73 -1.42
N GLY A 44 -6.22 20.47 -0.98
CA GLY A 44 -5.53 19.39 -1.66
C GLY A 44 -6.12 19.05 -3.03
N GLY A 45 -7.46 19.06 -3.15
CA GLY A 45 -8.17 18.88 -4.41
C GLY A 45 -7.90 20.02 -5.40
N ALA A 46 -7.97 21.27 -4.93
CA ALA A 46 -7.63 22.44 -5.73
C ALA A 46 -6.17 22.42 -6.18
N ALA A 47 -5.23 22.12 -5.28
CA ALA A 47 -3.81 21.98 -5.61
C ALA A 47 -3.57 20.86 -6.63
N THR A 48 -4.20 19.69 -6.45
CA THR A 48 -4.11 18.57 -7.39
C THR A 48 -4.63 18.96 -8.77
N PHE A 49 -5.78 19.64 -8.83
CA PHE A 49 -6.34 20.13 -10.08
C PHE A 49 -5.43 21.16 -10.75
N LEU A 50 -4.91 22.15 -10.02
CA LEU A 50 -4.00 23.16 -10.54
C LEU A 50 -2.70 22.52 -11.08
N ILE A 51 -2.09 21.62 -10.31
CA ILE A 51 -0.89 20.89 -10.71
C ILE A 51 -1.18 20.07 -11.97
N PHE A 52 -2.28 19.32 -12.00
CA PHE A 52 -2.69 18.54 -13.18
C PHE A 52 -2.95 19.44 -14.39
N ARG A 53 -3.55 20.61 -14.18
CA ARG A 53 -3.84 21.57 -15.26
C ARG A 53 -2.59 22.15 -15.89
N VAL A 54 -1.56 22.40 -15.08
CA VAL A 54 -0.26 22.95 -15.51
C VAL A 54 0.62 21.87 -16.12
N LEU A 55 0.75 20.71 -15.47
CA LEU A 55 1.67 19.64 -15.89
C LEU A 55 1.08 18.71 -16.96
N GLN A 56 -0.25 18.69 -17.12
CA GLN A 56 -0.93 17.84 -18.09
C GLN A 56 -1.89 18.64 -19.00
N PRO A 57 -1.41 19.66 -19.72
CA PRO A 57 -2.27 20.56 -20.50
C PRO A 57 -3.01 19.85 -21.63
N TYR A 58 -2.44 18.79 -22.21
CA TYR A 58 -3.04 18.02 -23.30
C TYR A 58 -4.31 17.23 -22.90
N ALA A 59 -4.57 17.08 -21.60
CA ALA A 59 -5.80 16.46 -21.11
C ALA A 59 -7.04 17.33 -21.30
N PHE A 60 -6.87 18.62 -21.62
CA PHE A 60 -7.94 19.59 -21.77
C PHE A 60 -8.03 20.09 -23.22
N SER A 61 -9.25 20.40 -23.67
CA SER A 61 -9.53 21.00 -24.97
C SER A 61 -9.60 22.52 -24.88
N GLY A 62 -9.24 23.18 -25.98
CA GLY A 62 -9.28 24.64 -26.12
C GLY A 62 -7.93 25.33 -25.89
N PRO A 63 -7.73 26.53 -26.48
CA PRO A 63 -6.53 27.32 -26.24
C PRO A 63 -6.57 27.97 -24.84
N GLY A 64 -5.42 28.05 -24.18
CA GLY A 64 -5.27 28.75 -22.89
C GLY A 64 -5.57 27.90 -21.65
N PHE A 65 -5.50 28.52 -20.46
CA PHE A 65 -5.62 27.86 -19.15
C PHE A 65 -7.07 27.57 -18.72
N PHE A 66 -8.02 28.38 -19.16
CA PHE A 66 -9.43 28.30 -18.73
C PHE A 66 -10.28 27.29 -19.52
N GLY A 67 -9.74 26.68 -20.57
CA GLY A 67 -10.35 25.49 -21.17
C GLY A 67 -10.22 24.30 -20.20
N ILE A 68 -11.30 23.95 -19.51
CA ILE A 68 -11.37 22.85 -18.53
C ILE A 68 -12.12 21.63 -19.11
N VAL A 69 -12.65 21.74 -20.32
CA VAL A 69 -13.30 20.61 -21.00
C VAL A 69 -12.25 19.53 -21.29
N PRO A 70 -12.48 18.26 -20.96
CA PRO A 70 -11.56 17.19 -21.31
C PRO A 70 -11.35 17.05 -22.82
N ASN A 71 -10.12 16.78 -23.25
CA ASN A 71 -9.79 16.51 -24.64
C ASN A 71 -10.29 15.12 -25.05
N GLU A 72 -11.15 15.05 -26.06
CA GLU A 72 -11.71 13.79 -26.57
C GLU A 72 -10.63 12.81 -27.04
N LYS A 73 -9.56 13.30 -27.70
CA LYS A 73 -8.42 12.46 -28.11
C LYS A 73 -7.71 11.87 -26.90
N TRP A 74 -7.55 12.66 -25.84
CA TRP A 74 -6.94 12.17 -24.61
C TRP A 74 -7.80 11.09 -23.95
N ILE A 75 -9.12 11.29 -23.88
CA ILE A 75 -10.06 10.26 -23.38
C ILE A 75 -10.01 9.01 -24.26
N ALA A 76 -10.01 9.15 -25.58
CA ALA A 76 -9.91 8.03 -26.52
C ALA A 76 -8.63 7.21 -26.29
N ASN A 77 -7.48 7.89 -26.17
CA ASN A 77 -6.21 7.23 -25.87
C ASN A 77 -6.24 6.50 -24.53
N LEU A 78 -6.88 7.07 -23.50
CA LEU A 78 -7.04 6.38 -22.20
C LEU A 78 -7.91 5.13 -22.31
N LYS A 79 -9.01 5.19 -23.09
CA LYS A 79 -9.87 4.02 -23.34
C LYS A 79 -9.11 2.93 -24.10
N GLU A 80 -8.35 3.32 -25.12
CA GLU A 80 -7.52 2.39 -25.89
C GLU A 80 -6.46 1.72 -25.01
N LEU A 81 -5.73 2.50 -24.22
CA LEU A 81 -4.76 1.99 -23.25
C LEU A 81 -5.41 1.05 -22.25
N SER A 82 -6.59 1.39 -21.73
CA SER A 82 -7.33 0.50 -20.82
C SER A 82 -7.67 -0.83 -21.50
N ASN A 83 -8.13 -0.81 -22.75
CA ASN A 83 -8.47 -2.01 -23.51
C ASN A 83 -7.26 -2.89 -23.84
N GLN A 84 -6.09 -2.29 -24.12
CA GLN A 84 -4.85 -3.05 -24.32
C GLN A 84 -4.40 -3.78 -23.04
N MET A 85 -4.86 -3.34 -21.86
CA MET A 85 -4.52 -3.98 -20.57
C MET A 85 -5.47 -5.10 -20.16
N THR A 86 -6.67 -5.20 -20.74
CA THR A 86 -7.67 -6.23 -20.36
C THR A 86 -7.38 -7.60 -20.95
N GLY A 87 -6.50 -7.68 -21.95
CA GLY A 87 -6.23 -8.91 -22.70
C GLY A 87 -7.28 -9.24 -23.77
N ASN A 88 -8.28 -8.37 -23.96
CA ASN A 88 -9.31 -8.52 -25.01
C ASN A 88 -8.87 -7.96 -26.37
N VAL A 89 -7.73 -7.29 -26.42
CA VAL A 89 -7.13 -6.75 -27.64
C VAL A 89 -5.80 -7.45 -27.86
N ASP A 90 -5.55 -7.87 -29.09
CA ASP A 90 -4.27 -8.46 -29.49
C ASP A 90 -3.16 -7.39 -29.43
N PHE A 91 -2.54 -7.29 -28.27
CA PHE A 91 -1.40 -6.41 -28.03
C PHE A 91 -0.19 -7.26 -27.65
N PRO A 92 0.78 -7.48 -28.56
CA PRO A 92 1.89 -8.41 -28.34
C PRO A 92 2.64 -8.23 -27.00
N PRO A 93 2.90 -7.00 -26.52
CA PRO A 93 3.54 -6.81 -25.21
C PRO A 93 2.70 -7.28 -24.01
N ALA A 94 1.37 -7.33 -24.11
CA ALA A 94 0.50 -7.79 -23.03
C ALA A 94 0.49 -9.33 -22.91
N LEU A 95 0.82 -10.06 -23.98
CA LEU A 95 0.80 -11.53 -24.01
C LEU A 95 1.72 -12.17 -22.96
N GLN A 96 2.82 -11.49 -22.58
CA GLN A 96 3.73 -11.98 -21.54
C GLN A 96 3.07 -12.13 -20.15
N TRP A 97 1.96 -11.41 -19.92
CA TRP A 97 1.17 -11.44 -18.68
C TRP A 97 -0.08 -12.30 -18.80
N ALA A 98 -0.37 -12.84 -19.98
CA ALA A 98 -1.50 -13.74 -20.19
C ALA A 98 -1.35 -14.99 -19.30
N ARG A 99 -2.47 -15.42 -18.70
CA ARG A 99 -2.57 -16.65 -17.88
C ARG A 99 -1.57 -16.72 -16.70
N ARG A 100 -1.10 -15.58 -16.18
CA ARG A 100 -0.33 -15.58 -14.94
C ARG A 100 -1.22 -16.00 -13.77
N PRO A 101 -0.71 -16.80 -12.82
CA PRO A 101 -1.49 -17.20 -11.66
C PRO A 101 -1.80 -15.98 -10.79
N VAL A 102 -2.88 -16.03 -10.01
CA VAL A 102 -3.25 -14.95 -9.06
C VAL A 102 -2.14 -14.69 -8.03
N THR A 103 -1.32 -15.71 -7.73
CA THR A 103 -0.16 -15.61 -6.85
C THR A 103 1.05 -14.93 -7.50
N PHE A 104 0.99 -14.57 -8.79
CA PHE A 104 2.13 -14.00 -9.50
C PHE A 104 2.63 -12.70 -8.84
N SER A 105 1.72 -11.81 -8.44
CA SER A 105 2.10 -10.57 -7.74
C SER A 105 2.83 -10.87 -6.42
N PHE A 106 2.26 -11.78 -5.62
CA PHE A 106 2.84 -12.22 -4.35
C PHE A 106 4.25 -12.79 -4.53
N THR A 107 4.39 -13.76 -5.43
CA THR A 107 5.64 -14.47 -5.68
C THR A 107 6.72 -13.49 -6.09
N ASN A 108 6.41 -12.58 -7.01
CA ASN A 108 7.42 -11.62 -7.43
C ASN A 108 7.77 -10.62 -6.33
N MET A 109 6.77 -10.09 -5.62
CA MET A 109 7.01 -9.14 -4.55
C MET A 109 7.89 -9.74 -3.43
N VAL A 110 7.64 -10.99 -3.03
CA VAL A 110 8.41 -11.65 -1.96
C VAL A 110 9.79 -12.10 -2.45
N LEU A 111 9.88 -12.72 -3.62
CA LEU A 111 11.16 -13.24 -4.13
C LEU A 111 12.06 -12.12 -4.63
N TRP A 112 11.55 -11.26 -5.50
CA TRP A 112 12.35 -10.31 -6.28
C TRP A 112 12.25 -8.88 -5.75
N GLY A 113 11.14 -8.51 -5.13
CA GLY A 113 10.90 -7.14 -4.65
C GLY A 113 11.53 -6.84 -3.29
N MET A 114 10.97 -7.44 -2.24
CA MET A 114 11.39 -7.24 -0.85
C MET A 114 12.53 -8.19 -0.44
N GLY A 115 12.71 -9.28 -1.18
CA GLY A 115 13.55 -10.42 -0.81
C GLY A 115 12.87 -11.32 0.22
N LEU A 116 13.25 -12.61 0.21
CA LEU A 116 12.65 -13.65 1.06
C LEU A 116 12.57 -13.28 2.56
N PRO A 117 13.65 -12.78 3.21
CA PRO A 117 13.64 -12.54 4.65
C PRO A 117 12.62 -11.46 5.06
N MET A 118 12.60 -10.35 4.34
CA MET A 118 11.71 -9.22 4.64
C MET A 118 10.28 -9.52 4.18
N GLY A 119 10.11 -10.16 3.01
CA GLY A 119 8.79 -10.52 2.49
C GLY A 119 8.05 -11.49 3.43
N ILE A 120 8.74 -12.52 3.93
CA ILE A 120 8.15 -13.47 4.89
C ILE A 120 7.78 -12.75 6.19
N LEU A 121 8.67 -11.94 6.75
CA LEU A 121 8.41 -11.21 7.99
C LEU A 121 7.24 -10.23 7.86
N ALA A 122 7.18 -9.50 6.74
CA ALA A 122 6.12 -8.52 6.46
C ALA A 122 4.76 -9.18 6.35
N TRP A 123 4.65 -10.27 5.60
CA TRP A 123 3.39 -11.02 5.45
C TRP A 123 2.99 -11.77 6.71
N ALA A 124 3.93 -12.36 7.45
CA ALA A 124 3.66 -12.95 8.76
C ALA A 124 3.13 -11.88 9.73
N GLY A 125 3.75 -10.70 9.74
CA GLY A 125 3.28 -9.56 10.53
C GLY A 125 1.91 -9.06 10.11
N PHE A 126 1.64 -9.01 8.80
CA PHE A 126 0.35 -8.61 8.25
C PHE A 126 -0.77 -9.58 8.65
N ILE A 127 -0.54 -10.90 8.54
CA ILE A 127 -1.50 -11.93 8.96
C ILE A 127 -1.73 -11.83 10.48
N TRP A 128 -0.67 -11.73 11.27
CA TRP A 128 -0.77 -11.61 12.72
C TRP A 128 -1.56 -10.35 13.14
N MET A 129 -1.30 -9.23 12.48
CA MET A 129 -2.06 -7.99 12.68
C MET A 129 -3.54 -8.18 12.35
N GLY A 130 -3.86 -8.88 11.27
CA GLY A 130 -5.23 -9.23 10.89
C GLY A 130 -5.94 -10.11 11.92
N VAL A 131 -5.29 -11.15 12.45
CA VAL A 131 -5.86 -11.99 13.51
C VAL A 131 -6.15 -11.17 14.77
N ARG A 132 -5.23 -10.28 15.16
CA ARG A 132 -5.42 -9.42 16.34
C ARG A 132 -6.57 -8.43 16.17
N GLN A 133 -6.80 -7.99 14.93
CA GLN A 133 -7.92 -7.13 14.56
C GLN A 133 -9.28 -7.76 14.88
N LEU A 134 -9.42 -9.07 14.60
CA LEU A 134 -10.65 -9.84 14.88
C LEU A 134 -10.92 -9.95 16.39
N ASN A 135 -9.89 -9.84 17.23
CA ASN A 135 -9.97 -9.92 18.69
C ASN A 135 -10.23 -8.56 19.38
N GLY A 136 -10.71 -7.55 18.66
CA GLY A 136 -11.22 -6.30 19.24
C GLY A 136 -10.27 -5.09 19.26
N THR A 137 -9.01 -5.22 18.85
CA THR A 137 -8.06 -4.07 18.78
C THR A 137 -8.18 -3.26 17.50
N TRP A 138 -9.40 -3.15 16.94
CA TRP A 138 -9.57 -2.80 15.54
C TRP A 138 -9.22 -1.34 15.19
N LYS A 139 -9.36 -0.45 16.17
CA LYS A 139 -9.25 1.00 15.97
C LYS A 139 -7.83 1.55 15.91
N ARG A 140 -6.76 0.76 15.74
CA ARG A 140 -5.41 1.34 15.56
C ARG A 140 -4.86 0.98 14.20
N SER A 141 -4.83 -0.31 13.87
CA SER A 141 -4.15 -0.82 12.68
C SER A 141 -5.04 -1.04 11.46
N LEU A 142 -6.36 -0.81 11.56
CA LEU A 142 -7.30 -1.08 10.45
C LEU A 142 -6.92 -0.38 9.15
N LEU A 143 -6.40 0.84 9.22
CA LEU A 143 -6.07 1.62 8.03
C LEU A 143 -4.90 1.00 7.27
N VAL A 144 -3.81 0.69 7.98
CA VAL A 144 -2.62 0.06 7.41
C VAL A 144 -2.95 -1.33 6.86
N TRP A 145 -3.71 -2.11 7.63
CA TRP A 145 -4.11 -3.46 7.24
C TRP A 145 -5.08 -3.44 6.05
N GLY A 146 -6.13 -2.63 6.13
CA GLY A 146 -7.16 -2.50 5.09
C GLY A 146 -6.62 -1.95 3.78
N TRP A 147 -5.75 -0.94 3.84
CA TRP A 147 -5.02 -0.43 2.67
C TRP A 147 -4.26 -1.55 1.96
N THR A 148 -3.41 -2.25 2.72
CA THR A 148 -2.56 -3.32 2.18
C THR A 148 -3.41 -4.45 1.61
N ALA A 149 -4.46 -4.88 2.32
CA ALA A 149 -5.35 -5.95 1.89
C ALA A 149 -6.09 -5.61 0.58
N ILE A 150 -6.80 -4.48 0.57
CA ILE A 150 -7.65 -4.07 -0.54
C ILE A 150 -6.80 -3.81 -1.78
N TYR A 151 -5.71 -3.07 -1.62
CA TYR A 151 -4.83 -2.72 -2.73
C TYR A 151 -4.18 -3.97 -3.33
N PHE A 152 -3.62 -4.85 -2.48
CA PHE A 152 -2.99 -6.08 -2.95
C PHE A 152 -3.96 -7.00 -3.69
N ILE A 153 -5.17 -7.21 -3.15
CA ILE A 153 -6.19 -8.05 -3.77
C ILE A 153 -6.63 -7.47 -5.12
N TRP A 154 -6.87 -6.17 -5.18
CA TRP A 154 -7.28 -5.50 -6.40
C TRP A 154 -6.18 -5.53 -7.46
N GLN A 155 -4.93 -5.25 -7.07
CA GLN A 155 -3.79 -5.18 -7.99
C GLN A 155 -3.38 -6.57 -8.50
N SER A 156 -3.51 -7.61 -7.67
CA SER A 156 -3.24 -9.00 -8.04
C SER A 156 -4.25 -9.57 -9.06
N GLN A 157 -5.43 -8.97 -9.16
CA GLN A 157 -6.48 -9.36 -10.12
C GLN A 157 -6.39 -8.59 -11.45
N GLN A 158 -5.49 -7.61 -11.58
CA GLN A 158 -5.31 -6.89 -12.83
C GLN A 158 -4.62 -7.76 -13.88
N GLY A 159 -4.88 -7.49 -15.17
CA GLY A 159 -4.28 -8.23 -16.29
C GLY A 159 -2.75 -8.09 -16.42
N ASN A 160 -2.11 -7.25 -15.59
CA ASN A 160 -0.66 -7.07 -15.56
C ASN A 160 -0.13 -6.93 -14.11
N PRO A 161 -0.19 -8.00 -13.31
CA PRO A 161 0.10 -7.95 -11.87
C PRO A 161 1.61 -7.92 -11.60
N THR A 162 2.28 -6.84 -12.03
CA THR A 162 3.73 -6.67 -11.87
C THR A 162 4.06 -6.03 -10.52
N MET A 163 5.23 -6.37 -9.97
CA MET A 163 5.70 -5.83 -8.69
C MET A 163 5.68 -4.30 -8.61
N ARG A 164 5.93 -3.63 -9.74
CA ARG A 164 5.96 -2.17 -9.81
C ARG A 164 4.64 -1.55 -9.39
N TYR A 165 3.52 -2.20 -9.70
CA TYR A 165 2.21 -1.68 -9.32
C TYR A 165 1.87 -1.95 -7.85
N GLU A 166 2.62 -2.82 -7.18
CA GLU A 166 2.51 -3.05 -5.73
C GLU A 166 3.33 -2.07 -4.89
N LEU A 167 4.14 -1.18 -5.49
CA LEU A 167 4.97 -0.23 -4.74
C LEU A 167 4.22 0.54 -3.62
N PRO A 168 2.95 0.95 -3.78
CA PRO A 168 2.21 1.65 -2.72
C PRO A 168 1.97 0.83 -1.43
N ILE A 169 2.13 -0.49 -1.44
CA ILE A 169 1.98 -1.32 -0.24
C ILE A 169 3.31 -1.73 0.40
N TYR A 170 4.45 -1.44 -0.22
CA TYR A 170 5.76 -1.76 0.37
C TYR A 170 6.00 -1.05 1.71
N PRO A 171 5.70 0.26 1.86
CA PRO A 171 5.87 0.94 3.14
C PRO A 171 4.97 0.34 4.23
N THR A 172 3.73 0.00 3.90
CA THR A 172 2.80 -0.58 4.89
C THR A 172 3.22 -2.00 5.29
N LEU A 173 3.74 -2.80 4.35
CA LEU A 173 4.33 -4.10 4.63
C LEU A 173 5.61 -3.99 5.48
N ALA A 174 6.46 -2.98 5.25
CA ALA A 174 7.60 -2.71 6.12
C ALA A 174 7.14 -2.34 7.56
N LEU A 175 6.07 -1.56 7.68
CA LEU A 175 5.46 -1.26 8.98
C LEU A 175 4.90 -2.51 9.67
N THR A 176 4.25 -3.43 8.94
CA THR A 176 3.76 -4.69 9.55
C THR A 176 4.90 -5.59 10.00
N ALA A 177 6.03 -5.63 9.28
CA ALA A 177 7.23 -6.33 9.71
C ALA A 177 7.79 -5.77 11.02
N GLY A 178 8.00 -4.45 11.09
CA GLY A 178 8.47 -3.79 12.31
C GLY A 178 7.50 -3.95 13.48
N TRP A 179 6.21 -3.85 13.22
CA TRP A 179 5.17 -4.10 14.21
C TRP A 179 5.22 -5.54 14.75
N ALA A 180 5.46 -6.55 13.91
CA ALA A 180 5.57 -7.93 14.36
C ALA A 180 6.75 -8.13 15.31
N LEU A 181 7.93 -7.61 14.95
CA LEU A 181 9.12 -7.68 15.81
C LEU A 181 8.89 -6.98 17.15
N TRP A 182 8.29 -5.79 17.12
CA TRP A 182 7.96 -5.04 18.32
C TRP A 182 7.00 -5.80 19.24
N ASN A 183 5.96 -6.42 18.68
CA ASN A 183 5.01 -7.18 19.48
C ASN A 183 5.60 -8.47 20.03
N LEU A 184 6.49 -9.13 19.29
CA LEU A 184 7.22 -10.30 19.78
C LEU A 184 8.08 -9.93 21.00
N TRP A 185 8.77 -8.79 20.93
CA TRP A 185 9.52 -8.22 22.04
C TRP A 185 8.63 -7.88 23.25
N GLU A 186 7.49 -7.23 23.01
CA GLU A 186 6.55 -6.83 24.07
C GLU A 186 5.94 -8.05 24.79
N ILE A 187 5.61 -9.11 24.05
CA ILE A 187 5.14 -10.38 24.64
C ILE A 187 6.25 -11.00 25.48
N GLY A 188 7.49 -10.97 25.00
CA GLY A 188 8.66 -11.40 25.77
C GLY A 188 8.78 -10.65 27.09
N ARG A 189 8.71 -9.31 27.06
CA ARG A 189 8.73 -8.45 28.25
C ARG A 189 7.62 -8.81 29.23
N LYS A 190 6.36 -8.86 28.79
CA LYS A 190 5.21 -9.20 29.64
C LYS A 190 5.35 -10.59 30.29
N LYS A 191 5.92 -11.57 29.59
CA LYS A 191 6.18 -12.89 30.18
C LYS A 191 7.25 -12.84 31.27
N MET A 192 8.29 -12.01 31.12
CA MET A 192 9.29 -11.80 32.18
C MET A 192 8.65 -11.14 33.41
N ASP A 193 7.86 -10.09 33.20
CA ASP A 193 7.15 -9.37 34.27
C ASP A 193 6.18 -10.28 35.03
N ALA A 194 5.58 -11.27 34.34
CA ALA A 194 4.72 -12.30 34.91
C ALA A 194 5.48 -13.51 35.52
N GLY A 195 6.80 -13.39 35.75
CA GLY A 195 7.63 -14.42 36.38
C GLY A 195 8.14 -15.54 35.46
N LYS A 196 7.75 -15.57 34.18
CA LYS A 196 8.23 -16.55 33.17
C LYS A 196 9.50 -16.05 32.47
N LEU A 197 10.57 -15.89 33.25
CA LEU A 197 11.86 -15.29 32.84
C LEU A 197 12.47 -15.94 31.60
N GLN A 198 12.59 -17.28 31.58
CA GLN A 198 13.20 -18.00 30.46
C GLN A 198 12.43 -17.80 29.14
N ALA A 199 11.12 -18.03 29.16
CA ALA A 199 10.27 -17.87 27.99
C ALA A 199 10.27 -16.43 27.47
N GLY A 200 10.28 -15.44 28.37
CA GLY A 200 10.36 -14.04 27.99
C GLY A 200 11.71 -13.64 27.38
N ARG A 201 12.82 -14.14 27.93
CA ARG A 201 14.16 -13.92 27.39
C ARG A 201 14.32 -14.50 25.98
N TRP A 202 13.85 -15.74 25.76
CA TRP A 202 13.88 -16.38 24.44
C TRP A 202 13.10 -15.60 23.39
N LEU A 203 11.92 -15.08 23.72
CA LEU A 203 11.12 -14.27 22.78
C LEU A 203 11.81 -12.95 22.41
N LYS A 204 12.47 -12.30 23.37
CA LYS A 204 13.24 -11.07 23.11
C LYS A 204 14.45 -11.33 22.23
N ILE A 205 15.19 -12.41 22.51
CA ILE A 205 16.31 -12.86 21.66
C ILE A 205 15.81 -13.16 20.26
N ALA A 206 14.72 -13.91 20.13
CA ALA A 206 14.11 -14.20 18.84
C ALA A 206 13.76 -12.93 18.07
N ALA A 207 13.13 -11.93 18.72
CA ALA A 207 12.80 -10.67 18.07
C ALA A 207 14.03 -9.91 17.54
N VAL A 208 15.09 -9.82 18.34
CA VAL A 208 16.33 -9.13 17.93
C VAL A 208 17.05 -9.92 16.83
N THR A 209 17.19 -11.23 17.01
CA THR A 209 17.88 -12.09 16.05
C THR A 209 17.14 -12.13 14.72
N THR A 210 15.81 -12.28 14.71
CA THR A 210 15.01 -12.19 13.48
C THR A 210 15.15 -10.83 12.84
N GLY A 211 15.07 -9.73 13.60
CA GLY A 211 15.24 -8.38 13.04
C GLY A 211 16.61 -8.17 12.39
N PHE A 212 17.68 -8.56 13.08
CA PHE A 212 19.04 -8.44 12.56
C PHE A 212 19.28 -9.34 11.34
N LEU A 213 18.84 -10.61 11.40
CA LEU A 213 18.96 -11.54 10.28
C LEU A 213 18.18 -11.05 9.06
N THR A 214 16.96 -10.54 9.25
CA THR A 214 16.16 -9.98 8.15
C THR A 214 16.87 -8.80 7.52
N LEU A 215 17.38 -7.85 8.30
CA LEU A 215 18.11 -6.68 7.76
C LEU A 215 19.40 -7.09 7.03
N ALA A 216 20.20 -7.97 7.63
CA ALA A 216 21.46 -8.43 7.05
C ALA A 216 21.23 -9.21 5.76
N ALA A 217 20.25 -10.12 5.75
CA ALA A 217 19.93 -10.93 4.58
C ALA A 217 19.26 -10.11 3.47
N THR A 218 18.39 -9.14 3.80
CA THR A 218 17.84 -8.21 2.80
C THR A 218 18.91 -7.29 2.23
N PHE A 219 19.87 -6.84 3.03
CA PHE A 219 21.03 -6.09 2.53
C PHE A 219 21.90 -6.94 1.60
N ALA A 220 22.22 -8.17 2.00
CA ALA A 220 22.99 -9.11 1.16
C ALA A 220 22.27 -9.43 -0.15
N TRP A 221 20.95 -9.62 -0.10
CA TRP A 221 20.10 -9.78 -1.28
C TRP A 221 20.20 -8.56 -2.19
N ALA A 222 19.92 -7.35 -1.67
CA ALA A 222 20.00 -6.12 -2.45
C ALA A 222 21.41 -5.91 -3.06
N PHE A 223 22.47 -6.19 -2.31
CA PHE A 223 23.83 -6.12 -2.80
C PHE A 223 24.10 -7.11 -3.94
N ALA A 224 23.65 -8.36 -3.81
CA ALA A 224 23.78 -9.37 -4.86
C ALA A 224 23.05 -8.97 -6.14
N PHE A 225 21.93 -8.25 -6.07
CA PHE A 225 21.24 -7.73 -7.27
C PHE A 225 22.00 -6.62 -8.01
N THR A 226 22.96 -5.97 -7.34
CA THR A 226 23.77 -4.90 -7.95
C THR A 226 25.08 -5.39 -8.55
N ARG A 227 25.41 -6.67 -8.39
CA ARG A 227 26.63 -7.29 -8.90
C ARG A 227 26.31 -8.24 -10.03
#